data_AF-A0A259JYI5-F1
#
_entry.id   AF-A0A259JYI5-F1
#
_cell.length_a   1.000
_cell.length_b   1.000
_cell.length_c   1.000
_cell.angle_alpha   90.00
_cell.angle_beta   90.00
_cell.angle_gamma   90.00
#
_symmetry.space_group_name_H-M   'P 1'
#
loop_
_entity.id
_entity.type
_entity.pdbx_description
1 polymer ?
#
loop_
_entity_poly.entity_id
_entity_poly.type
_entity_poly.pdbx_seq_one_letter_code
_entity_poly.pdbx_strand_id
1 'polypeptide(L)'
;MSEPRIQPSASTGARASSGDEDVVDLVAKLTCQGAHLAQEQVSLMQAEVRQATADAKAAAGAMVGAAVVGIAGLGVLLMGISYLVGVAIENIALGTVIVGAATLIIAGIMYAGARKKMSATTLTPTRTIETAEDTPAVLTGHMHRNGAHHAR
;
A
#
# COMPACT_ATOMS: atom_id res chain seq x y z
N MET A 1 80.47 -16.74 -33.58
CA MET A 1 80.22 -16.82 -32.13
C MET A 1 79.22 -15.72 -31.78
N SER A 2 77.94 -16.07 -31.58
CA SER A 2 76.90 -15.35 -30.81
C SER A 2 75.54 -16.03 -31.04
N GLU A 3 75.01 -16.65 -29.99
CA GLU A 3 73.78 -17.45 -29.99
C GLU A 3 72.52 -16.57 -29.82
N PRO A 4 71.35 -16.96 -30.37
CA PRO A 4 70.09 -16.35 -30.00
C PRO A 4 69.61 -16.95 -28.67
N ARG A 5 69.71 -16.18 -27.58
CA ARG A 5 69.12 -16.57 -26.29
C ARG A 5 67.59 -16.58 -26.38
N ILE A 6 67.00 -17.77 -26.41
CA ILE A 6 65.61 -18.01 -26.05
C ILE A 6 65.47 -17.62 -24.57
N GLN A 7 64.75 -16.54 -24.28
CA GLN A 7 64.28 -16.28 -22.91
C GLN A 7 63.02 -17.12 -22.67
N PRO A 8 63.02 -18.07 -21.72
CA PRO A 8 61.80 -18.71 -21.28
C PRO A 8 61.08 -17.71 -20.37
N SER A 9 59.98 -17.12 -20.87
CA SER A 9 59.04 -16.38 -20.03
C SER A 9 58.30 -17.37 -19.12
N ALA A 10 58.96 -17.75 -18.03
CA ALA A 10 58.31 -18.43 -16.91
C ALA A 10 57.43 -17.42 -16.18
N SER A 11 56.15 -17.37 -16.54
CA SER A 11 55.10 -16.74 -15.71
C SER A 11 53.95 -17.73 -15.48
N THR A 12 54.29 -18.89 -14.90
CA THR A 12 53.33 -19.91 -14.44
C THR A 12 52.79 -19.62 -13.02
N GLY A 13 53.02 -18.43 -12.45
CA GLY A 13 52.66 -18.14 -11.05
C GLY A 13 51.37 -17.36 -10.79
N ALA A 14 50.76 -16.69 -11.78
CA ALA A 14 49.76 -15.64 -11.52
C ALA A 14 48.31 -15.99 -11.90
N ARG A 15 47.99 -17.24 -12.24
CA ARG A 15 46.65 -17.63 -12.72
C ARG A 15 45.66 -18.05 -11.62
N ALA A 16 46.12 -18.19 -10.38
CA ALA A 16 45.28 -18.64 -9.26
C ALA A 16 44.68 -17.48 -8.43
N SER A 17 45.27 -16.27 -8.46
CA SER A 17 44.72 -15.09 -7.76
C SER A 17 43.70 -14.31 -8.61
N SER A 18 43.88 -14.29 -9.93
CA SER A 18 43.02 -13.55 -10.87
C SER A 18 41.57 -14.03 -10.88
N GLY A 19 41.31 -15.32 -10.66
CA GLY A 19 39.95 -15.89 -10.66
C GLY A 19 39.14 -15.51 -9.43
N ASP A 20 39.76 -15.45 -8.25
CA ASP A 20 39.09 -15.01 -7.01
C ASP A 20 38.82 -13.50 -7.03
N GLU A 21 39.74 -12.72 -7.60
CA GLU A 21 39.56 -11.27 -7.81
C GLU A 21 38.39 -10.97 -8.77
N ASP A 22 38.24 -11.75 -9.85
CA ASP A 22 37.13 -11.60 -10.80
C ASP A 22 35.76 -11.96 -10.18
N VAL A 23 35.68 -12.99 -9.33
CA VAL A 23 34.42 -13.39 -8.67
C VAL A 23 33.97 -12.32 -7.67
N VAL A 24 34.90 -11.74 -6.92
CA VAL A 24 34.62 -10.64 -5.98
C VAL A 24 34.13 -9.40 -6.74
N ASP A 25 34.74 -9.08 -7.89
CA ASP A 25 34.34 -7.95 -8.72
C ASP A 25 32.96 -8.16 -9.40
N LEU A 26 32.61 -9.39 -9.80
CA LEU A 26 31.27 -9.72 -10.29
C LEU A 26 30.20 -9.57 -9.20
N VAL A 27 30.45 -10.05 -7.99
CA VAL A 27 29.51 -9.92 -6.87
C VAL A 27 29.33 -8.45 -6.48
N ALA A 28 30.41 -7.67 -6.47
CA ALA A 28 30.35 -6.22 -6.24
C ALA A 28 29.51 -5.51 -7.32
N LYS A 29 29.70 -5.85 -8.60
CA LYS A 29 28.91 -5.30 -9.71
C LYS A 29 27.44 -5.69 -9.65
N LEU A 30 27.12 -6.96 -9.36
CA LEU A 30 25.74 -7.43 -9.20
C LEU A 30 25.04 -6.77 -8.02
N THR A 31 25.74 -6.60 -6.89
CA THR A 31 25.20 -5.90 -5.70
C THR A 31 24.93 -4.43 -6.00
N CYS A 32 25.85 -3.77 -6.71
CA CYS A 32 25.70 -2.38 -7.13
C CYS A 32 24.54 -2.20 -8.13
N GLN A 33 24.40 -3.09 -9.12
CA GLN A 33 23.30 -3.07 -10.08
C GLN A 33 21.95 -3.40 -9.42
N GLY A 34 21.92 -4.37 -8.50
CA GLY A 34 20.73 -4.72 -7.73
C GLY A 34 20.27 -3.56 -6.85
N ALA A 35 21.20 -2.85 -6.20
CA ALA A 35 20.91 -1.65 -5.41
C ALA A 35 20.33 -0.52 -6.29
N HIS A 36 20.87 -0.34 -7.49
CA HIS A 36 20.36 0.63 -8.46
C HIS A 36 18.91 0.32 -8.89
N LEU A 37 18.60 -0.92 -9.24
CA LEU A 37 17.23 -1.33 -9.62
C LEU A 37 16.24 -1.22 -8.45
N ALA A 38 16.68 -1.57 -7.23
CA ALA A 38 15.84 -1.45 -6.05
C ALA A 38 15.45 0.02 -5.79
N GLN A 39 16.40 0.95 -5.96
CA GLN A 39 16.14 2.37 -5.79
C GLN A 39 15.13 2.93 -6.81
N GLU A 40 15.21 2.47 -8.07
CA GLU A 40 14.23 2.80 -9.10
C GLU A 40 12.84 2.25 -8.78
N GLN A 41 12.72 0.98 -8.39
CA GLN A 41 11.43 0.39 -8.02
C GLN A 41 10.80 1.10 -6.82
N VAL A 42 11.59 1.50 -5.81
CA VAL A 42 11.08 2.30 -4.68
C VAL A 42 10.54 3.65 -5.15
N SER A 43 11.25 4.32 -6.06
CA SER A 43 10.79 5.60 -6.63
C SER A 43 9.48 5.45 -7.40
N LEU A 44 9.32 4.34 -8.13
CA LEU A 44 8.16 4.04 -8.97
C LEU A 44 6.96 3.62 -8.10
N MET A 45 7.18 2.74 -7.12
CA MET A 45 6.19 2.40 -6.10
C MET A 45 5.73 3.65 -5.33
N GLN A 46 6.65 4.54 -4.97
CA GLN A 46 6.28 5.80 -4.31
C GLN A 46 5.42 6.68 -5.22
N ALA A 47 5.72 6.74 -6.52
CA ALA A 47 4.89 7.45 -7.49
C ALA A 47 3.50 6.82 -7.63
N GLU A 48 3.41 5.50 -7.71
CA GLU A 48 2.14 4.77 -7.83
C GLU A 48 1.28 4.91 -6.57
N VAL A 49 1.89 4.82 -5.38
CA VAL A 49 1.19 5.08 -4.10
C VAL A 49 0.70 6.53 -4.02
N ARG A 50 1.50 7.50 -4.48
CA ARG A 50 1.08 8.91 -4.56
C ARG A 50 -0.08 9.10 -5.53
N GLN A 51 -0.04 8.45 -6.69
CA GLN A 51 -1.12 8.50 -7.67
C GLN A 51 -2.40 7.85 -7.12
N ALA A 52 -2.30 6.64 -6.57
CA ALA A 52 -3.42 5.93 -5.96
C ALA A 52 -4.05 6.74 -4.80
N THR A 53 -3.23 7.41 -3.99
CA THR A 53 -3.75 8.30 -2.93
C THR A 53 -4.37 9.58 -3.48
N ALA A 54 -3.84 10.15 -4.56
CA ALA A 54 -4.47 11.30 -5.24
C ALA A 54 -5.83 10.91 -5.84
N ASP A 55 -5.90 9.76 -6.52
CA ASP A 55 -7.14 9.24 -7.11
C ASP A 55 -8.16 8.92 -6.02
N ALA A 56 -7.75 8.30 -4.91
CA ALA A 56 -8.61 8.05 -3.76
C ALA A 56 -9.12 9.36 -3.14
N LYS A 57 -8.29 10.40 -3.04
CA LYS A 57 -8.71 11.74 -2.57
C LYS A 57 -9.72 12.38 -3.51
N ALA A 58 -9.48 12.31 -4.82
CA ALA A 58 -10.39 12.84 -5.83
C ALA A 58 -11.75 12.12 -5.78
N ALA A 59 -11.74 10.78 -5.70
CA ALA A 59 -12.93 9.97 -5.56
C ALA A 59 -13.69 10.28 -4.25
N ALA A 60 -12.99 10.40 -3.13
CA ALA A 60 -13.59 10.79 -1.85
C ALA A 60 -14.21 12.19 -1.92
N GLY A 61 -13.52 13.16 -2.52
CA GLY A 61 -14.03 14.51 -2.74
C GLY A 61 -15.30 14.52 -3.61
N ALA A 62 -15.30 13.77 -4.70
CA ALA A 62 -16.47 13.62 -5.57
C ALA A 62 -17.65 12.97 -4.84
N MET A 63 -17.40 11.93 -4.02
CA MET A 63 -18.45 11.31 -3.21
C MET A 63 -19.06 12.28 -2.19
N VAL A 64 -18.25 13.09 -1.51
CA VAL A 64 -18.75 14.12 -0.59
C VAL A 64 -19.57 15.16 -1.35
N GLY A 65 -19.09 15.65 -2.49
CA GLY A 65 -19.83 16.59 -3.33
C GLY A 65 -21.17 16.04 -3.80
N ALA A 66 -21.20 14.80 -4.28
CA ALA A 66 -22.42 14.10 -4.68
C ALA A 66 -23.37 13.89 -3.50
N ALA A 67 -22.86 13.59 -2.31
CA ALA A 67 -23.67 13.45 -1.10
C ALA A 67 -24.33 14.78 -0.71
N VAL A 68 -23.60 15.90 -0.76
CA VAL A 68 -24.16 17.23 -0.48
C VAL A 68 -25.29 17.59 -1.44
N VAL A 69 -25.05 17.46 -2.75
CA VAL A 69 -26.07 17.73 -3.77
C VAL A 69 -27.24 16.76 -3.66
N GLY A 70 -26.95 15.48 -3.40
CA GLY A 70 -27.95 14.44 -3.20
C GLY A 70 -28.85 14.71 -2.00
N ILE A 71 -28.30 15.13 -0.86
CA ILE A 71 -29.08 15.49 0.34
C ILE A 71 -29.95 16.72 0.06
N ALA A 72 -29.39 17.77 -0.57
CA ALA A 72 -30.14 18.97 -0.91
C ALA A 72 -31.30 18.67 -1.89
N GLY A 73 -31.01 17.93 -2.96
CA GLY A 73 -32.00 17.52 -3.95
C GLY A 73 -33.06 16.58 -3.37
N LEU A 74 -32.67 15.64 -2.50
CA LEU A 74 -33.59 14.76 -1.80
C LEU A 74 -34.56 15.57 -0.93
N GLY A 75 -34.10 16.60 -0.21
CA GLY A 75 -34.97 17.48 0.56
C GLY A 75 -36.03 18.17 -0.29
N VAL A 76 -35.62 18.73 -1.44
CA VAL A 76 -36.55 19.35 -2.40
C VAL A 76 -37.55 18.33 -2.96
N LEU A 77 -37.08 17.14 -3.33
CA LEU A 77 -37.93 16.06 -3.85
C LEU A 77 -38.96 15.60 -2.80
N LEU A 78 -38.53 15.36 -1.56
CA LEU A 78 -39.40 14.95 -0.46
C LEU A 78 -40.43 16.03 -0.13
N MET A 79 -40.05 17.31 -0.22
CA MET A 79 -41.00 18.41 -0.05
C MET A 79 -42.06 18.42 -1.16
N GLY A 80 -41.65 18.20 -2.41
CA GLY A 80 -42.58 18.04 -3.54
C GLY A 80 -43.52 16.85 -3.35
N ILE A 81 -43.00 15.68 -3.01
CA ILE A 81 -43.81 14.48 -2.75
C ILE A 81 -44.78 14.72 -1.59
N SER A 82 -44.30 15.31 -0.50
CA SER A 82 -45.13 15.65 0.66
C SER A 82 -46.28 16.58 0.30
N TYR A 83 -46.01 17.57 -0.56
CA TYR A 83 -47.04 18.47 -1.08
C TYR A 83 -48.06 17.72 -1.94
N LEU A 84 -47.61 16.88 -2.90
CA LEU A 84 -48.48 16.11 -3.77
C LEU A 84 -49.39 15.15 -2.97
N VAL A 85 -48.81 14.40 -2.03
CA VAL A 85 -49.55 13.49 -1.14
C VAL A 85 -50.52 14.30 -0.28
N GLY A 86 -50.06 15.41 0.28
CA GLY A 86 -50.88 16.31 1.10
C GLY A 86 -52.11 16.85 0.38
N VAL A 87 -51.96 17.25 -0.88
CA VAL A 87 -53.08 17.66 -1.74
C VAL A 87 -53.99 16.48 -2.05
N ALA A 88 -53.44 15.31 -2.37
CA ALA A 88 -54.23 14.12 -2.71
C ALA A 88 -55.12 13.61 -1.57
N ILE A 89 -54.74 13.85 -0.31
CA ILE A 89 -55.53 13.48 0.87
C ILE A 89 -56.24 14.68 1.52
N GLU A 90 -56.28 15.82 0.86
CA GLU A 90 -56.87 17.08 1.34
C GLU A 90 -56.31 17.57 2.70
N ASN A 91 -55.11 17.11 3.07
CA ASN A 91 -54.46 17.47 4.33
C ASN A 91 -52.93 17.45 4.18
N ILE A 92 -52.35 18.64 4.00
CA ILE A 92 -50.90 18.81 3.82
C ILE A 92 -50.11 18.36 5.06
N ALA A 93 -50.62 18.63 6.26
CA ALA A 93 -49.93 18.26 7.51
C ALA A 93 -49.83 16.74 7.68
N LEU A 94 -50.89 16.00 7.37
CA LEU A 94 -50.85 14.53 7.40
C LEU A 94 -49.98 13.97 6.27
N GLY A 95 -50.04 14.55 5.08
CA GLY A 95 -49.23 14.12 3.93
C GLY A 95 -47.73 14.23 4.20
N THR A 96 -47.29 15.35 4.79
CA THR A 96 -45.87 15.56 5.15
C THR A 96 -45.41 14.59 6.23
N VAL A 97 -46.24 14.30 7.24
CA VAL A 97 -45.91 13.33 8.30
C VAL A 97 -45.80 11.92 7.74
N ILE A 98 -46.69 11.50 6.85
CA ILE A 98 -46.65 10.16 6.23
C ILE A 98 -45.37 9.99 5.41
N VAL A 99 -45.05 10.96 4.55
CA VAL A 99 -43.85 10.91 3.70
C VAL A 99 -42.58 10.96 4.55
N GLY A 100 -42.56 11.79 5.60
CA GLY A 100 -41.47 11.86 6.56
C GLY A 100 -41.26 10.53 7.28
N ALA A 101 -42.33 9.91 7.78
CA ALA A 101 -42.27 8.61 8.46
C ALA A 101 -41.77 7.50 7.54
N ALA A 102 -42.29 7.42 6.30
CA ALA A 102 -41.83 6.46 5.31
C ALA A 102 -40.33 6.63 5.00
N THR A 103 -39.87 7.88 4.85
CA THR A 103 -38.47 8.20 4.60
C THR A 103 -37.58 7.78 5.77
N LEU A 104 -38.00 8.02 7.02
CA LEU A 104 -37.26 7.61 8.22
C LEU A 104 -37.14 6.09 8.33
N ILE A 105 -38.17 5.33 7.94
CA ILE A 105 -38.10 3.87 7.90
C ILE A 105 -37.04 3.42 6.91
N ILE A 106 -37.05 3.97 5.69
CA ILE A 106 -36.05 3.65 4.66
C ILE A 106 -34.64 3.99 5.16
N ALA A 107 -34.45 5.17 5.75
CA ALA A 107 -33.17 5.60 6.32
C ALA A 107 -32.69 4.66 7.43
N GLY A 108 -33.59 4.20 8.31
CA GLY A 108 -33.28 3.23 9.36
C GLY A 108 -32.78 1.89 8.82
N ILE A 109 -33.42 1.38 7.76
CA ILE A 109 -33.00 0.13 7.09
C ILE A 109 -31.61 0.30 6.45
N MET A 110 -31.39 1.40 5.74
CA MET A 110 -30.08 1.70 5.14
C MET A 110 -28.97 1.82 6.19
N TYR A 111 -29.24 2.53 7.30
CA TYR A 111 -28.30 2.67 8.40
C TYR A 111 -27.95 1.33 9.04
N ALA A 112 -28.95 0.46 9.27
CA ALA A 112 -28.72 -0.88 9.80
C ALA A 112 -27.83 -1.72 8.86
N GLY A 113 -28.08 -1.66 7.55
CA GLY A 113 -27.26 -2.32 6.54
C GLY A 113 -25.82 -1.80 6.49
N ALA A 114 -25.64 -0.48 6.56
CA ALA A 114 -24.33 0.16 6.61
C ALA A 114 -23.55 -0.23 7.87
N ARG A 115 -24.17 -0.16 9.05
CA ARG A 115 -23.56 -0.63 10.31
C ARG A 115 -23.11 -2.07 10.22
N LYS A 116 -23.94 -2.97 9.68
CA LYS A 116 -23.59 -4.38 9.54
C LYS A 116 -22.34 -4.58 8.67
N LYS A 117 -22.21 -3.83 7.56
CA LYS A 117 -21.02 -3.88 6.70
C LYS A 117 -19.77 -3.32 7.39
N MET A 118 -19.90 -2.22 8.14
CA MET A 118 -18.78 -1.64 8.89
C MET A 118 -18.31 -2.55 10.03
N SER A 119 -19.22 -3.21 10.74
CA SER A 119 -18.87 -4.17 11.80
C SER A 119 -18.26 -5.47 11.28
N ALA A 120 -18.55 -5.85 10.03
CA ALA A 120 -17.97 -7.04 9.41
C ALA A 120 -16.56 -6.79 8.86
N THR A 121 -16.23 -5.54 8.52
CA THR A 121 -14.91 -5.15 8.05
C THR A 121 -14.08 -4.65 9.23
N THR A 122 -13.48 -5.57 9.99
CA THR A 122 -12.38 -5.23 10.91
C THR A 122 -11.22 -4.72 10.07
N LEU A 123 -11.17 -3.41 9.85
CA LEU A 123 -10.13 -2.70 9.09
C LEU A 123 -8.76 -2.70 9.78
N THR A 124 -8.56 -3.51 10.83
CA THR A 124 -7.25 -3.80 11.38
C THR A 124 -6.66 -4.93 10.55
N PRO A 125 -5.66 -4.70 9.69
CA PRO A 125 -4.91 -5.77 9.06
C PRO A 125 -4.08 -6.48 10.14
N THR A 126 -4.71 -7.29 10.98
CA THR A 126 -4.09 -7.97 12.12
C THR A 126 -2.94 -8.87 11.66
N ARG A 127 -3.07 -9.47 10.46
CA ARG A 127 -2.04 -10.32 9.85
C ARG A 127 -0.79 -9.56 9.41
N THR A 128 -0.94 -8.30 9.00
CA THR A 128 0.20 -7.47 8.55
C THR A 128 0.97 -6.90 9.74
N ILE A 129 0.29 -6.55 10.82
CA ILE A 129 0.92 -6.01 12.03
C ILE A 129 1.73 -7.11 12.73
N GLU A 130 1.18 -8.32 12.86
CA GLU A 130 1.84 -9.46 13.51
C GLU A 130 3.16 -9.85 12.80
N THR A 131 3.22 -9.71 11.47
CA THR A 131 4.43 -10.01 10.68
C THR A 131 5.46 -8.86 10.77
N ALA A 132 5.01 -7.61 10.92
CA ALA A 132 5.90 -6.46 11.05
C ALA A 132 6.55 -6.38 12.45
N GLU A 133 5.84 -6.78 13.49
CA GLU A 133 6.33 -6.80 14.88
C GLU A 133 7.35 -7.92 15.15
N ASP A 134 7.35 -9.01 14.37
CA ASP A 134 8.30 -10.14 14.51
C ASP A 134 9.65 -9.92 13.79
N THR A 135 9.76 -8.87 12.97
CA THR A 135 10.97 -8.58 12.17
C THR A 135 12.12 -7.80 12.89
N PRO A 136 12.05 -7.30 14.15
CA PRO A 136 13.23 -6.71 14.80
C PRO A 136 14.27 -7.76 15.25
N ALA A 137 13.85 -9.01 15.47
CA ALA A 137 14.73 -10.09 15.94
C ALA A 137 15.72 -10.59 14.87
N VAL A 138 15.44 -10.34 13.59
CA VAL A 138 16.29 -10.75 12.46
C VAL A 138 17.29 -9.64 12.07
N LEU A 139 16.95 -8.37 12.32
CA LEU A 139 17.83 -7.22 12.10
C LEU A 139 18.84 -7.01 13.24
N THR A 140 18.52 -7.52 14.44
CA THR A 140 19.49 -7.63 15.54
C THR A 140 20.27 -8.93 15.39
N GLY A 141 21.06 -9.01 14.31
CA GLY A 141 21.99 -10.10 14.06
C GLY A 141 22.92 -10.29 15.25
N HIS A 142 22.63 -11.29 16.07
CA HIS A 142 23.57 -11.81 17.05
C HIS A 142 24.74 -12.43 16.28
N MET A 143 25.77 -11.62 16.04
CA MET A 143 27.10 -12.13 15.69
C MET A 143 27.60 -12.93 16.89
N HIS A 144 27.38 -14.25 16.83
CA HIS A 144 28.11 -15.20 17.66
C HIS A 144 29.54 -15.28 17.13
N ARG A 145 30.32 -14.23 17.42
CA ARG A 145 31.78 -14.22 17.28
C ARG A 145 32.35 -15.00 18.47
N ASN A 146 32.35 -16.33 18.38
CA ASN A 146 33.24 -17.12 19.21
C ASN A 146 34.51 -17.43 18.42
N GLY A 147 35.35 -16.40 18.29
CA GLY A 147 36.73 -16.54 17.85
C GLY A 147 37.60 -16.80 19.07
N ALA A 148 38.10 -18.04 19.13
CA ALA A 148 39.41 -18.51 19.60
C ALA A 148 40.22 -17.71 20.66
N HIS A 149 40.91 -18.53 21.47
CA HIS A 149 42.09 -18.28 22.32
C HIS A 149 41.83 -17.90 23.79
N HIS A 150 42.15 -18.85 24.69
CA HIS A 150 43.24 -18.77 25.68
C HIS A 150 43.42 -20.21 26.22
N ALA A 151 44.48 -20.92 25.82
CA ALA A 151 45.82 -20.93 26.41
C ALA A 151 45.96 -21.90 27.60
N ARG A 152 46.87 -22.87 27.39
CA ARG A 152 47.57 -23.76 28.34
C ARG A 152 46.93 -25.09 28.68
#